data_AF-A0A540VZ49-F1
#
_entry.id   AF-A0A540VZ49-F1
#
_cell.length_a   1.000
_cell.length_b   1.000
_cell.length_c   1.000
_cell.angle_alpha   90.00
_cell.angle_beta   90.00
_cell.angle_gamma   90.00
#
_symmetry.space_group_name_H-M   'P 1'
#
loop_
_entity.id
_entity.type
_entity.pdbx_description
1 polymer ?
#
loop_
_entity_poly.entity_id
_entity_poly.type
_entity_poly.pdbx_seq_one_letter_code
_entity_poly.pdbx_strand_id
1 'polypeptide(L)'
;MPSPRTSAPSTTTGSDALLYLLLGVLGAALAFGSLAWLTGNLTNALVGHGPWTPFRATDALLHPNVLWPHLSATAVLVGARIVPGLLTLGLAITGLVLWMRWRGGAKTGLARKADLAPLLDKDVTAKARSLRPGLNDRECKRGRTR
;
A
#
# COMPACT_ATOMS: atom_id res chain seq x y z
N MET A 1 9.31 39.17 -38.98
CA MET A 1 8.12 38.29 -39.01
C MET A 1 7.83 37.85 -37.59
N PRO A 2 6.59 37.94 -37.08
CA PRO A 2 6.29 37.49 -35.72
C PRO A 2 6.28 35.96 -35.67
N SER A 3 6.94 35.40 -34.66
CA SER A 3 7.03 33.96 -34.42
C SER A 3 5.65 33.35 -34.14
N PRO A 4 5.33 32.13 -34.62
CA PRO A 4 4.09 31.45 -34.29
C PRO A 4 4.03 31.21 -32.78
N ARG A 5 2.97 31.68 -32.11
CA ARG A 5 2.72 31.32 -30.71
C ARG A 5 2.26 29.86 -30.67
N THR A 6 3.03 29.02 -30.00
CA THR A 6 2.60 27.69 -29.59
C THR A 6 1.51 27.83 -28.53
N SER A 7 0.26 27.63 -28.93
CA SER A 7 -0.85 27.46 -27.99
C SER A 7 -0.60 26.19 -27.17
N ALA A 8 -0.61 26.31 -25.84
CA ALA A 8 -0.55 25.14 -24.96
C ALA A 8 -1.77 24.24 -25.23
N PRO A 9 -1.61 22.90 -25.27
CA PRO A 9 -2.74 22.01 -25.48
C PRO A 9 -3.74 22.20 -24.33
N SER A 10 -4.99 22.49 -24.67
CA SER A 10 -6.08 22.59 -23.72
C SER A 10 -6.28 21.24 -23.05
N THR A 11 -5.71 21.08 -21.86
CA THR A 11 -5.94 19.92 -21.00
C THR A 11 -7.35 20.03 -20.46
N THR A 12 -8.24 19.17 -20.94
CA THR A 12 -9.60 19.06 -20.44
C THR A 12 -9.57 18.31 -19.11
N THR A 13 -9.15 19.00 -18.05
CA THR A 13 -8.98 18.44 -16.69
C THR A 13 -10.27 17.79 -16.17
N GLY A 14 -11.43 18.26 -16.62
CA GLY A 14 -12.74 17.71 -16.24
C GLY A 14 -13.00 16.30 -16.78
N SER A 15 -12.67 16.01 -18.05
CA SER A 15 -12.91 14.67 -18.61
C SER A 15 -11.92 13.65 -18.07
N ASP A 16 -10.67 14.03 -17.80
CA ASP A 16 -9.67 13.12 -17.25
C ASP A 16 -10.07 12.67 -15.83
N ALA A 17 -10.56 13.61 -14.99
CA ALA A 17 -11.09 13.30 -13.67
C ALA A 17 -12.29 12.32 -13.71
N LEU A 18 -13.22 12.53 -14.65
CA LEU A 18 -14.37 11.65 -14.82
C LEU A 18 -13.94 10.24 -15.29
N LEU A 19 -12.94 10.15 -16.17
CA LEU A 19 -12.39 8.86 -16.60
C LEU A 19 -11.71 8.12 -15.45
N TYR A 20 -10.91 8.80 -14.63
CA TYR A 20 -10.31 8.17 -13.45
C TYR A 20 -11.34 7.74 -12.43
N LEU A 21 -12.39 8.54 -12.20
CA LEU A 21 -13.48 8.17 -11.31
C LEU A 21 -14.19 6.93 -11.83
N LEU A 22 -14.56 6.90 -13.11
CA LEU A 22 -15.20 5.76 -13.74
C LEU A 22 -14.35 4.50 -13.60
N LEU A 23 -13.06 4.59 -13.92
CA LEU A 23 -12.13 3.46 -13.84
C LEU A 23 -11.92 3.00 -12.39
N GLY A 24 -11.87 3.95 -11.45
CA GLY A 24 -11.77 3.67 -10.02
C GLY A 24 -13.01 2.94 -9.49
N VAL A 25 -14.21 3.41 -9.84
CA VAL A 25 -15.48 2.77 -9.46
C VAL A 25 -15.58 1.38 -10.08
N LEU A 26 -15.23 1.23 -11.37
CA LEU A 26 -15.27 -0.06 -12.05
C LEU A 26 -14.28 -1.05 -11.44
N GLY A 27 -13.06 -0.61 -11.15
CA GLY A 27 -12.04 -1.41 -10.48
C GLY A 27 -12.48 -1.83 -9.07
N ALA A 28 -13.07 -0.91 -8.30
CA ALA A 28 -13.61 -1.20 -6.97
C ALA A 28 -14.76 -2.20 -7.03
N ALA A 29 -15.69 -2.05 -7.98
CA ALA A 29 -16.80 -2.96 -8.17
C ALA A 29 -16.32 -4.38 -8.56
N LEU A 30 -15.33 -4.49 -9.44
CA LEU A 30 -14.74 -5.77 -9.83
C LEU A 30 -13.99 -6.44 -8.68
N ALA A 31 -13.18 -5.68 -7.94
CA ALA A 31 -12.44 -6.19 -6.79
C ALA A 31 -13.40 -6.68 -5.69
N PHE A 32 -14.39 -5.85 -5.34
CA PHE A 32 -15.39 -6.19 -4.34
C PHE A 32 -16.24 -7.38 -4.78
N GLY A 33 -16.74 -7.40 -6.03
CA GLY A 33 -17.55 -8.50 -6.56
C GLY A 33 -16.78 -9.83 -6.58
N SER A 34 -15.47 -9.79 -6.87
CA SER A 34 -14.60 -10.97 -6.81
C SER A 34 -14.45 -11.47 -5.37
N LEU A 35 -14.31 -10.55 -4.41
CA LEU A 35 -14.20 -10.88 -2.99
C LEU A 35 -15.52 -11.43 -2.45
N ALA A 36 -16.66 -10.85 -2.85
CA ALA A 36 -18.00 -11.32 -2.52
C ALA A 36 -18.27 -12.72 -3.10
N TRP A 37 -17.83 -12.97 -4.33
CA TRP A 37 -17.89 -14.31 -4.92
C TRP A 37 -17.06 -15.33 -4.14
N LEU A 38 -15.82 -14.98 -3.76
CA LEU A 38 -14.93 -15.87 -3.02
C LEU A 38 -15.48 -16.19 -1.62
N THR A 39 -15.87 -15.16 -0.89
CA THR A 39 -16.40 -15.27 0.48
C THR A 39 -17.77 -15.96 0.52
N GLY A 40 -18.63 -15.71 -0.47
CA GLY A 40 -19.89 -16.42 -0.66
C GLY A 40 -19.69 -17.92 -0.95
N ASN A 41 -18.75 -18.28 -1.82
CA ASN A 41 -18.43 -19.70 -2.06
C ASN A 41 -17.79 -20.37 -0.85
N LEU A 42 -16.94 -19.67 -0.10
CA LEU A 42 -16.37 -20.20 1.14
C LEU A 42 -17.47 -20.44 2.18
N THR A 43 -18.41 -19.51 2.30
CA THR A 43 -19.59 -19.67 3.16
C THR A 43 -20.45 -20.85 2.72
N ASN A 44 -20.63 -21.03 1.41
CA ASN A 44 -21.31 -22.20 0.86
C ASN A 44 -20.59 -23.51 1.22
N ALA A 45 -19.26 -23.55 1.15
CA ALA A 45 -18.49 -24.74 1.50
C ALA A 45 -18.54 -25.07 3.01
N LEU A 46 -18.69 -24.06 3.87
CA LEU A 46 -18.70 -24.22 5.33
C LEU A 46 -20.09 -24.52 5.91
N VAL A 47 -21.13 -23.88 5.37
CA VAL A 47 -22.49 -23.90 5.93
C VAL A 47 -23.51 -24.53 4.99
N GLY A 48 -23.21 -24.55 3.69
CA GLY A 48 -24.07 -25.11 2.66
C GLY A 48 -23.70 -26.54 2.27
N HIS A 49 -24.56 -27.13 1.46
CA HIS A 49 -24.33 -28.43 0.80
C HIS A 49 -24.34 -28.30 -0.73
N GLY A 50 -24.35 -27.06 -1.25
CA GLY A 50 -24.45 -26.81 -2.69
C GLY A 50 -23.10 -26.87 -3.40
N PRO A 51 -23.09 -27.10 -4.72
CA PRO A 51 -21.87 -27.12 -5.52
C PRO A 51 -21.16 -25.75 -5.54
N TRP A 52 -19.86 -25.77 -5.81
CA TRP A 52 -19.09 -24.54 -6.01
C TRP A 52 -19.60 -23.79 -7.24
N THR A 53 -19.91 -22.50 -7.08
CA THR A 53 -20.50 -21.70 -8.15
C THR A 53 -19.42 -21.17 -9.10
N PRO A 54 -19.68 -21.12 -10.42
CA PRO A 54 -18.74 -20.58 -11.38
C PRO A 54 -18.48 -19.08 -11.12
N PHE A 55 -17.32 -18.58 -11.58
CA PHE A 55 -16.92 -17.19 -11.34
C PHE A 55 -17.87 -16.20 -12.00
N ARG A 56 -18.65 -15.50 -11.17
CA ARG A 56 -19.61 -14.47 -11.57
C ARG A 56 -19.62 -13.31 -10.57
N ALA A 57 -18.60 -12.47 -10.63
CA ALA A 57 -18.41 -11.35 -9.70
C ALA A 57 -19.56 -10.32 -9.74
N THR A 58 -20.12 -10.04 -10.90
CA THR A 58 -21.25 -9.12 -11.07
C THR A 58 -22.53 -9.66 -10.44
N ASP A 59 -22.85 -10.93 -10.68
CA ASP A 59 -24.02 -11.56 -10.06
C ASP A 59 -23.82 -11.74 -8.56
N ALA A 60 -22.61 -12.03 -8.07
CA ALA A 60 -22.33 -12.05 -6.63
C ALA A 60 -22.53 -10.66 -5.98
N LEU A 61 -22.20 -9.59 -6.71
CA LEU A 61 -22.35 -8.21 -6.25
C LEU A 61 -23.80 -7.70 -6.30
N LEU A 62 -24.55 -8.05 -7.35
CA LEU A 62 -25.89 -7.51 -7.60
C LEU A 62 -27.00 -8.46 -7.17
N HIS A 63 -26.84 -9.76 -7.42
CA HIS A 63 -27.87 -10.79 -7.24
C HIS A 63 -27.34 -12.01 -6.47
N PRO A 64 -26.85 -11.86 -5.22
CA PRO A 64 -26.26 -12.96 -4.47
C PRO A 64 -27.24 -14.12 -4.20
N ASN A 65 -28.53 -13.83 -4.08
CA ASN A 65 -29.58 -14.84 -3.89
C ASN A 65 -29.77 -15.77 -5.10
N VAL A 66 -29.37 -15.33 -6.30
CA VAL A 66 -29.45 -16.16 -7.52
C VAL A 66 -28.28 -17.13 -7.59
N LEU A 67 -27.11 -16.75 -7.06
CA LEU A 67 -25.94 -17.64 -7.02
C LEU A 67 -26.08 -18.72 -5.95
N TRP A 68 -26.64 -18.40 -4.80
CA TRP A 68 -26.73 -19.31 -3.66
C TRP A 68 -28.17 -19.47 -3.15
N PRO A 69 -29.08 -20.04 -3.95
CA PRO A 69 -30.50 -20.15 -3.58
C PRO A 69 -30.74 -21.12 -2.41
N HIS A 70 -29.83 -22.06 -2.18
CA HIS A 70 -29.92 -23.08 -1.12
C HIS A 70 -29.34 -22.61 0.23
N LEU A 71 -28.67 -21.47 0.27
CA LEU A 71 -28.15 -20.89 1.51
C LEU A 71 -29.25 -20.07 2.20
N SER A 72 -29.25 -20.08 3.54
CA SER A 72 -30.16 -19.22 4.30
C SER A 72 -29.87 -17.74 4.01
N ALA A 73 -30.90 -16.90 4.02
CA ALA A 73 -30.76 -15.47 3.71
C ALA A 73 -29.71 -14.77 4.60
N THR A 74 -29.60 -15.18 5.86
CA THR A 74 -28.60 -14.69 6.82
C THR A 74 -27.18 -15.13 6.42
N ALA A 75 -26.99 -16.38 5.99
CA ALA A 75 -25.68 -16.85 5.54
C ALA A 75 -25.23 -16.14 4.25
N VAL A 76 -26.16 -15.92 3.30
CA VAL A 76 -25.87 -15.14 2.09
C VAL A 76 -25.51 -13.70 2.43
N LEU A 77 -26.25 -13.07 3.36
CA LEU A 77 -25.97 -11.69 3.78
C LEU A 77 -24.58 -11.57 4.42
N VAL A 78 -24.27 -12.45 5.38
CA VAL A 78 -22.98 -12.41 6.07
C VAL A 78 -21.84 -12.73 5.09
N GLY A 79 -21.96 -13.83 4.35
CA GLY A 79 -20.94 -14.35 3.45
C GLY A 79 -20.67 -13.48 2.23
N ALA A 80 -21.71 -12.93 1.60
CA ALA A 80 -21.59 -12.17 0.35
C ALA A 80 -21.61 -10.64 0.51
N ARG A 81 -21.92 -10.10 1.70
CA ARG A 81 -21.94 -8.64 1.95
C ARG A 81 -21.07 -8.20 3.12
N ILE A 82 -21.25 -8.79 4.29
CA ILE A 82 -20.59 -8.31 5.51
C ILE A 82 -19.10 -8.64 5.50
N VAL A 83 -18.76 -9.91 5.27
CA VAL A 83 -17.36 -10.38 5.22
C VAL A 83 -16.55 -9.69 4.11
N PRO A 84 -17.00 -9.62 2.84
CA PRO A 84 -16.24 -8.92 1.79
C PRO A 84 -16.16 -7.41 2.04
N GLY A 85 -17.17 -6.81 2.69
CA GLY A 85 -17.11 -5.41 3.12
C GLY A 85 -16.03 -5.15 4.16
N LEU A 86 -15.98 -5.96 5.22
CA LEU A 86 -14.96 -5.86 6.26
C LEU A 86 -13.55 -6.09 5.70
N LEU A 87 -13.39 -7.10 4.83
CA LEU A 87 -12.12 -7.37 4.17
C LEU A 87 -11.69 -6.19 3.31
N THR A 88 -12.59 -5.66 2.48
CA THR A 88 -12.29 -4.50 1.61
C THR A 88 -11.86 -3.30 2.44
N LEU A 89 -12.57 -3.03 3.54
CA LEU A 89 -12.23 -1.94 4.46
C LEU A 89 -10.86 -2.15 5.11
N GLY A 90 -10.59 -3.37 5.59
CA GLY A 90 -9.29 -3.72 6.15
C GLY A 90 -8.15 -3.56 5.14
N LEU A 91 -8.34 -4.02 3.90
CA LEU A 91 -7.38 -3.85 2.82
C LEU A 91 -7.17 -2.38 2.46
N ALA A 92 -8.23 -1.58 2.42
CA ALA A 92 -8.12 -0.14 2.16
C ALA A 92 -7.34 0.58 3.26
N ILE A 93 -7.62 0.28 4.53
CA ILE A 93 -6.92 0.87 5.69
C ILE A 93 -5.45 0.45 5.68
N THR A 94 -5.17 -0.85 5.54
CA THR A 94 -3.79 -1.37 5.53
C THR A 94 -2.99 -0.84 4.35
N GLY A 95 -3.61 -0.77 3.16
CA GLY A 95 -3.04 -0.15 1.97
C GLY A 95 -2.72 1.33 2.20
N LEU A 96 -3.64 2.09 2.82
CA LEU A 96 -3.44 3.50 3.15
C LEU A 96 -2.30 3.68 4.16
N VAL A 97 -2.27 2.87 5.22
CA VAL A 97 -1.20 2.92 6.24
C VAL A 97 0.16 2.58 5.63
N LEU A 98 0.23 1.55 4.79
CA LEU A 98 1.45 1.15 4.11
C LEU A 98 1.92 2.22 3.11
N TRP A 99 0.98 2.80 2.36
CA TRP A 99 1.24 3.92 1.46
C TRP A 99 1.78 5.14 2.21
N MET A 100 1.15 5.52 3.34
CA MET A 100 1.64 6.60 4.20
C MET A 100 3.03 6.29 4.74
N ARG A 101 3.30 5.05 5.14
CA ARG A 101 4.61 4.61 5.64
C ARG A 101 5.70 4.70 4.57
N TRP A 102 5.43 4.24 3.36
CA TRP A 102 6.40 4.28 2.26
C TRP A 102 6.61 5.69 1.72
N ARG A 103 5.53 6.46 1.57
CA ARG A 103 5.59 7.85 1.08
C ARG A 103 6.14 8.81 2.14
N GLY A 104 5.98 8.51 3.43
CA GLY A 104 6.62 9.22 4.53
C GLY A 104 8.14 9.07 4.54
N GLY A 105 8.68 7.94 4.08
CA GLY A 105 10.12 7.73 3.91
C GLY A 105 10.73 8.53 2.75
N ALA A 106 9.94 8.90 1.74
CA ALA A 106 10.40 9.68 0.59
C ALA A 106 10.38 11.21 0.84
N LYS A 107 9.66 11.68 1.86
CA LYS A 107 9.53 13.12 2.18
C LYS A 107 10.59 13.64 3.16
N THR A 108 11.34 12.75 3.82
CA THR A 108 12.50 13.16 4.60
C THR A 108 13.69 13.29 3.66
N GLY A 109 13.80 14.43 2.98
CA GLY A 109 15.05 14.91 2.36
C GLY A 109 16.14 15.26 3.38
N LEU A 110 16.17 14.55 4.51
CA LEU A 110 17.17 14.61 5.54
C LEU A 110 17.81 13.23 5.60
N ALA A 111 19.13 13.20 5.42
CA ALA A 111 19.95 12.01 5.53
C ALA A 111 19.53 11.19 6.76
N ARG A 112 19.31 9.88 6.56
CA ARG A 112 18.93 8.97 7.64
C ARG A 112 20.03 8.99 8.71
N LYS A 113 19.74 8.69 9.98
CA LYS A 113 20.78 8.59 11.02
C LYS A 113 21.99 7.71 10.61
N ALA A 114 21.76 6.71 9.73
CA ALA A 114 22.81 5.87 9.15
C ALA A 114 23.68 6.59 8.11
N ASP A 115 23.14 7.53 7.34
CA ASP A 115 23.90 8.36 6.38
C ASP A 115 24.64 9.52 7.07
N LEU A 116 24.17 9.94 8.25
CA LEU A 116 24.87 10.91 9.11
C LEU A 116 25.93 10.25 9.99
N ALA A 117 25.92 8.92 10.14
CA ALA A 117 26.91 8.17 10.92
C ALA A 117 28.36 8.45 10.48
N PRO A 118 28.71 8.44 9.18
CA PRO A 118 30.06 8.74 8.73
C PRO A 118 30.51 10.19 8.95
N LEU A 119 29.56 11.11 9.13
CA LEU A 119 29.81 12.54 9.37
C LEU A 119 29.81 12.90 10.86
N LEU A 120 29.47 11.96 11.74
CA LEU A 120 29.57 12.15 13.18
C LEU A 120 31.05 12.13 13.58
N ASP A 121 31.44 13.07 14.44
CA ASP A 121 32.81 13.26 14.92
C ASP A 121 33.48 11.96 15.38
N LYS A 122 32.70 11.02 15.93
CA LYS A 122 33.20 9.74 16.42
C LYS A 122 33.80 8.86 15.32
N ASP A 123 33.15 8.78 14.15
CA ASP A 123 33.61 7.95 13.04
C ASP A 123 34.73 8.64 12.25
N VAL A 124 34.69 9.97 12.17
CA VAL A 124 35.82 10.78 11.67
C VAL A 124 37.05 10.58 12.56
N THR A 125 36.88 10.60 13.89
CA THR A 125 37.98 10.38 14.85
C THR A 125 38.49 8.95 14.80
N ALA A 126 37.59 7.95 14.66
CA ALA A 126 37.98 6.55 14.50
C ALA A 126 38.76 6.32 13.21
N LYS A 127 38.34 6.93 12.09
CA LYS A 127 39.05 6.87 10.81
C LYS A 127 40.38 7.65 10.85
N ALA A 128 40.43 8.78 11.55
CA ALA A 128 41.67 9.53 11.76
C ALA A 128 42.67 8.73 12.63
N ARG A 129 42.20 8.01 13.65
CA ARG A 129 43.02 7.11 14.47
C ARG A 129 43.51 5.90 13.67
N SER A 130 42.69 5.31 12.80
CA SER A 130 43.11 4.18 11.96
C SER A 130 44.11 4.58 10.87
N LEU A 131 43.99 5.78 10.30
CA LEU A 131 44.92 6.30 9.29
C LEU A 131 46.24 6.82 9.88
N ARG A 132 46.30 7.15 11.18
CA ARG A 132 47.52 7.64 11.82
C ARG A 132 47.77 6.92 13.16
N PRO A 133 48.34 5.70 13.11
CA PRO A 133 48.63 4.88 14.31
C PRO A 133 49.46 5.61 15.37
N GLY A 134 50.31 6.57 14.96
CA GLY A 134 51.13 7.40 15.85
C GLY A 134 50.38 8.44 16.71
N LEU A 135 49.05 8.56 16.61
CA LEU A 135 48.25 9.38 17.53
C LEU A 135 47.86 8.64 18.81
N ASN A 136 47.69 7.30 18.77
CA ASN A 136 47.47 6.48 19.97
C ASN A 136 48.67 6.57 20.93
N ASP A 137 49.88 6.68 20.38
CA ASP A 137 51.12 6.75 21.16
C ASP A 137 51.26 8.07 21.94
N ARG A 138 50.65 9.15 21.43
CA ARG A 138 50.66 10.47 22.11
C ARG A 138 49.64 10.56 23.24
N GLU A 139 48.48 9.91 23.12
CA GLU A 139 47.52 9.76 24.22
C GLU A 139 48.09 8.85 25.32
N CYS A 140 48.77 7.76 24.96
CA CYS A 140 49.51 6.91 25.92
C CYS A 140 50.57 7.72 26.70
N LYS A 141 51.30 8.62 26.03
CA LYS A 141 52.28 9.51 26.69
C LYS A 141 51.65 10.59 27.58
N ARG A 142 50.41 11.01 27.35
CA ARG A 142 49.74 12.06 28.15
C ARG A 142 49.09 11.52 29.43
N GLY A 143 48.92 10.20 29.56
CA GLY A 143 48.46 9.52 30.78
C GLY A 143 49.59 9.12 31.74
N ARG A 144 50.84 9.51 31.47
CA ARG A 144 52.00 9.18 32.31
C ARG A 144 52.68 10.44 32.85
N THR A 145 51.91 11.29 33.50
CA THR A 145 52.44 12.22 34.51
C THR A 145 52.17 11.61 35.88
N ARG A 146 53.28 11.24 36.53
CA ARG A 146 53.51 10.75 37.90
C ARG A 146 52.30 10.65 38.83
#